data_AF-A0A1X7V439-F1
#
_entry.id   AF-A0A1X7V439-F1
#
_cell.length_a   1.000
_cell.length_b   1.000
_cell.length_c   1.000
_cell.angle_alpha   90.00
_cell.angle_beta   90.00
_cell.angle_gamma   90.00
#
_symmetry.space_group_name_H-M   'P 1'
#
loop_
_entity.id
_entity.type
_entity.pdbx_description
1 polymer ?
#
loop_
_entity_poly.entity_id
_entity_poly.type
_entity_poly.pdbx_seq_one_letter_code
_entity_poly.pdbx_strand_id
1 'polypeptide(L)'
;MDKNNGSFNVFNTTLDNLYKKLRSEGIGSASKHTEGISKEEEDQLWSSGVLNTTIPLGLLRAVFFYNGKCFCLRGGQEHRDLKLSQLKRETGPDRYIYTENSSKNRKGGLRELRLEHKAVPVMADPEAGVRCHVYLLDLYIRKLPSEANMKDLFYCRLLQKTSSELQPWYSAVPIGRNMLNQMVALMCETAGISGKKN
;
A
#
# COMPACT_ATOMS: atom_id res chain seq x y z
N MET A 1 -20.32 -43.74 18.51
CA MET A 1 -20.91 -42.39 18.47
C MET A 1 -21.30 -42.07 19.88
N ASP A 2 -20.60 -41.15 20.54
CA ASP A 2 -21.08 -40.53 21.78
C ASP A 2 -20.84 -39.03 21.71
N LYS A 3 -21.97 -38.32 21.74
CA LYS A 3 -22.11 -36.88 21.79
C LYS A 3 -21.91 -36.43 23.24
N ASN A 4 -21.48 -35.18 23.39
CA ASN A 4 -21.59 -34.35 24.59
C ASN A 4 -20.37 -34.33 25.53
N ASN A 5 -19.27 -33.73 25.05
CA ASN A 5 -18.20 -33.28 25.95
C ASN A 5 -18.42 -31.80 26.33
N GLY A 6 -19.43 -31.55 27.17
CA GLY A 6 -19.76 -30.19 27.65
C GLY A 6 -18.58 -29.48 28.31
N SER A 7 -17.66 -30.23 28.90
CA SER A 7 -16.41 -29.73 29.48
C SER A 7 -15.49 -29.06 28.45
N PHE A 8 -15.50 -29.52 27.19
CA PHE A 8 -14.66 -28.95 26.13
C PHE A 8 -15.20 -27.61 25.62
N ASN A 9 -16.53 -27.44 25.60
CA ASN A 9 -17.17 -26.16 25.26
C ASN A 9 -16.97 -25.11 26.35
N VAL A 10 -17.01 -25.51 27.63
CA VAL A 10 -16.73 -24.60 28.75
C VAL A 10 -15.26 -24.15 28.72
N PHE A 11 -14.33 -25.06 28.41
CA PHE A 11 -12.91 -24.74 28.25
C PHE A 11 -12.67 -23.73 27.12
N ASN A 12 -13.26 -23.96 25.94
CA ASN A 12 -13.15 -23.04 24.80
C ASN A 12 -13.80 -21.67 25.08
N THR A 13 -14.92 -21.65 25.79
CA THR A 13 -15.59 -20.39 26.16
C THR A 13 -14.76 -19.59 27.18
N THR A 14 -14.12 -20.30 28.13
CA THR A 14 -13.23 -19.68 29.11
C THR A 14 -11.98 -19.12 28.44
N LEU A 15 -11.40 -19.86 27.49
CA LEU A 15 -10.29 -19.39 26.67
C LEU A 15 -10.67 -18.17 25.84
N ASP A 16 -11.83 -18.17 25.17
CA ASP A 16 -12.31 -17.03 24.38
C ASP A 16 -12.54 -15.79 25.24
N ASN A 17 -13.06 -15.96 26.45
CA ASN A 17 -13.26 -14.87 27.39
C ASN A 17 -11.93 -14.35 27.95
N LEU A 18 -10.95 -15.23 28.19
CA LEU A 18 -9.57 -14.85 28.50
C LEU A 18 -8.93 -14.07 27.34
N TYR A 19 -9.09 -14.53 26.09
CA TYR A 19 -8.56 -13.84 24.91
C TYR A 19 -9.20 -12.46 24.72
N LYS A 20 -10.52 -12.33 24.94
CA LYS A 20 -11.23 -11.04 24.89
C LYS A 20 -10.78 -10.11 26.00
N LYS A 21 -10.59 -10.63 27.21
CA LYS A 21 -10.11 -9.88 28.38
C LYS A 21 -8.66 -9.40 28.20
N LEU A 22 -7.78 -10.28 27.74
CA LEU A 22 -6.39 -9.95 27.40
C LEU A 22 -6.30 -8.90 26.27
N ARG A 23 -7.19 -8.97 25.27
CA ARG A 23 -7.33 -7.91 24.25
C ARG A 23 -7.82 -6.59 24.82
N SER A 24 -8.82 -6.59 25.71
CA SER A 24 -9.34 -5.36 26.32
C SER A 24 -8.35 -4.73 27.30
N GLU A 25 -7.50 -5.53 27.93
CA GLU A 25 -6.45 -5.09 28.86
C GLU A 25 -5.16 -4.69 28.13
N GLY A 26 -5.10 -4.85 26.80
CA GLY A 26 -3.91 -4.51 25.99
C GLY A 26 -2.73 -5.48 26.17
N ILE A 27 -2.88 -6.51 26.99
CA ILE A 27 -1.84 -7.49 27.32
C ILE A 27 -1.85 -8.58 26.24
N GLY A 28 -0.96 -8.44 25.27
CA GLY A 28 -0.84 -9.34 24.11
C GLY A 28 -0.44 -8.62 22.82
N SER A 29 -0.48 -7.28 22.78
CA SER A 29 0.13 -6.50 21.71
C SER A 29 1.53 -6.01 22.13
N ALA A 30 2.43 -6.97 22.33
CA ALA A 30 3.85 -6.72 22.06
C ALA A 30 4.13 -6.96 20.57
N SER A 31 3.20 -6.59 19.68
CA SER A 31 3.64 -6.27 18.34
C SER A 31 4.41 -4.98 18.51
N LYS A 32 5.70 -4.98 18.11
CA LYS A 32 6.40 -3.75 17.82
C LYS A 32 5.55 -3.04 16.77
N HIS A 33 4.59 -2.23 17.20
CA HIS A 33 3.97 -1.27 16.32
C HIS A 33 5.14 -0.39 15.88
N THR A 34 5.65 -0.64 14.68
CA THR A 34 6.39 0.39 13.97
C THR A 34 5.43 1.58 13.97
N GLU A 35 5.73 2.59 14.78
CA GLU A 35 4.96 3.83 14.78
C GLU A 35 4.93 4.32 13.34
N GLY A 36 3.74 4.35 12.74
CA GLY A 36 3.59 4.82 11.36
C GLY A 36 4.10 6.25 11.20
N ILE A 37 4.22 6.69 9.95
CA ILE A 37 4.53 8.09 9.62
C ILE A 37 3.37 8.96 10.14
N SER A 38 3.67 9.89 11.05
CA SER A 38 2.70 10.86 11.60
C SER A 38 2.32 11.91 10.56
N LYS A 39 1.31 12.74 10.87
CA LYS A 39 0.91 13.84 9.97
C LYS A 39 2.04 14.87 9.82
N GLU A 40 2.75 15.16 10.91
CA GLU A 40 3.88 16.09 10.95
C GLU A 40 5.06 15.54 10.14
N GLU A 41 5.33 14.23 10.23
CA GLU A 41 6.34 13.56 9.42
C GLU A 41 5.93 13.53 7.93
N GLU A 42 4.65 13.34 7.61
CA GLU A 42 4.12 13.48 6.25
C GLU A 42 4.29 14.91 5.71
N ASP A 43 4.00 15.92 6.52
CA ASP A 43 4.23 17.32 6.19
C ASP A 43 5.71 17.61 5.94
N GLN A 44 6.61 17.04 6.75
CA GLN A 44 8.07 17.14 6.56
C GLN A 44 8.54 16.45 5.28
N LEU A 45 7.97 15.29 4.93
CA LEU A 45 8.28 14.59 3.68
C LEU A 45 7.87 15.41 2.45
N TRP A 46 6.76 16.14 2.53
CA TRP A 46 6.34 17.07 1.47
C TRP A 46 7.18 18.35 1.42
N SER A 47 7.44 18.99 2.57
CA SER A 47 8.17 20.27 2.63
C SER A 47 9.65 20.12 2.29
N SER A 48 10.26 18.98 2.57
CA SER A 48 11.63 18.63 2.16
C SER A 48 11.76 18.28 0.67
N GLY A 49 10.64 18.13 -0.05
CA GLY A 49 10.62 17.72 -1.45
C GLY A 49 10.88 16.24 -1.69
N VAL A 50 10.95 15.41 -0.64
CA VAL A 50 11.04 13.95 -0.74
C VAL A 50 9.80 13.37 -1.42
N LEU A 51 8.62 13.88 -1.06
CA LEU A 51 7.37 13.73 -1.82
C LEU A 51 7.16 14.97 -2.66
N ASN A 52 6.97 14.78 -3.96
CA ASN A 52 6.93 15.88 -4.90
C ASN A 52 6.23 15.43 -6.19
N THR A 53 5.54 16.32 -6.91
CA THR A 53 4.81 15.98 -8.13
C THR A 53 5.48 16.47 -9.42
N THR A 54 6.55 17.26 -9.33
CA THR A 54 7.29 17.84 -10.46
C THR A 54 8.54 17.06 -10.82
N ILE A 55 9.06 16.21 -9.92
CA ILE A 55 10.23 15.35 -10.18
C ILE A 55 9.87 13.85 -10.19
N PRO A 56 10.46 13.03 -11.10
CA PRO A 56 10.14 11.60 -11.22
C PRO A 56 10.28 10.79 -9.93
N LEU A 57 11.36 11.02 -9.17
CA LEU A 57 11.63 10.29 -7.93
C LEU A 57 10.64 10.66 -6.83
N GLY A 58 10.34 11.96 -6.70
CA GLY A 58 9.39 12.46 -5.72
C GLY A 58 7.98 11.96 -5.99
N LEU A 59 7.57 11.88 -7.27
CA LEU A 59 6.24 11.39 -7.63
C LEU A 59 6.10 9.90 -7.33
N LEU A 60 7.13 9.12 -7.67
CA LEU A 60 7.19 7.70 -7.36
C LEU A 60 7.10 7.46 -5.83
N ARG A 61 7.83 8.25 -5.05
CA ARG A 61 7.81 8.20 -3.57
C ARG A 61 6.44 8.57 -3.01
N ALA A 62 5.80 9.61 -3.54
CA ALA A 62 4.46 10.03 -3.14
C ALA A 62 3.43 8.92 -3.40
N VAL A 63 3.41 8.36 -4.61
CA VAL A 63 2.53 7.24 -4.96
C VAL A 63 2.81 6.02 -4.10
N PHE A 64 4.08 5.69 -3.85
CA PHE A 64 4.45 4.60 -2.96
C PHE A 64 3.87 4.80 -1.55
N PHE A 65 4.05 5.99 -0.98
CA PHE A 65 3.56 6.34 0.34
C PHE A 65 2.03 6.24 0.44
N TYR A 66 1.29 6.88 -0.48
CA TYR A 66 -0.18 6.84 -0.44
C TYR A 66 -0.75 5.46 -0.79
N ASN A 67 -0.10 4.67 -1.64
CA ASN A 67 -0.50 3.27 -1.84
C ASN A 67 -0.35 2.47 -0.54
N GLY A 68 0.74 2.65 0.20
CA GLY A 68 0.92 2.02 1.51
C GLY A 68 -0.16 2.44 2.51
N LYS A 69 -0.44 3.75 2.58
CA LYS A 69 -1.43 4.36 3.47
C LYS A 69 -2.88 3.97 3.15
N CYS A 70 -3.28 4.06 1.87
CA CYS A 70 -4.68 3.91 1.43
C CYS A 70 -5.02 2.47 1.04
N PHE A 71 -4.10 1.71 0.45
CA PHE A 71 -4.33 0.31 0.09
C PHE A 71 -3.87 -0.67 1.19
N CYS A 72 -3.30 -0.15 2.28
CA CYS A 72 -2.76 -0.93 3.40
C CYS A 72 -1.65 -1.91 3.00
N LEU A 73 -0.84 -1.55 1.99
CA LEU A 73 0.35 -2.32 1.60
C LEU A 73 1.46 -2.04 2.61
N ARG A 74 2.00 -3.08 3.25
CA ARG A 74 3.02 -2.96 4.31
C ARG A 74 4.36 -3.54 3.90
N GLY A 75 4.36 -4.60 3.09
CA GLY A 75 5.57 -5.26 2.65
C GLY A 75 6.01 -4.84 1.26
N GLY A 76 7.32 -4.75 1.00
CA GLY A 76 7.82 -4.51 -0.35
C GLY A 76 7.47 -5.63 -1.34
N GLN A 77 7.10 -6.82 -0.87
CA GLN A 77 6.49 -7.86 -1.73
C GLN A 77 5.08 -7.47 -2.18
N GLU A 78 4.25 -6.93 -1.28
CA GLU A 78 2.88 -6.48 -1.61
C GLU A 78 2.93 -5.30 -2.59
N HIS A 79 3.85 -4.36 -2.37
CA HIS A 79 4.12 -3.32 -3.37
C HIS A 79 4.65 -3.93 -4.68
N ARG A 80 5.58 -4.88 -4.63
CA ARG A 80 6.16 -5.50 -5.84
C ARG A 80 5.12 -6.23 -6.69
N ASP A 81 4.12 -6.83 -6.06
CA ASP A 81 3.07 -7.61 -6.71
C ASP A 81 1.89 -6.74 -7.15
N LEU A 82 1.89 -5.44 -6.84
CA LEU A 82 0.88 -4.49 -7.28
C LEU A 82 0.91 -4.35 -8.81
N LYS A 83 -0.26 -4.48 -9.42
CA LYS A 83 -0.48 -4.40 -10.87
C LYS A 83 -1.40 -3.24 -11.24
N LEU A 84 -1.31 -2.76 -12.47
CA LEU A 84 -2.20 -1.70 -12.98
C LEU A 84 -3.64 -2.22 -13.12
N SER A 85 -3.81 -3.47 -13.51
CA SER A 85 -5.10 -4.16 -13.63
C SER A 85 -5.89 -4.25 -12.32
N GLN A 86 -5.21 -4.10 -11.18
CA GLN A 86 -5.86 -4.05 -9.86
C GLN A 86 -6.49 -2.70 -9.55
N LEU A 87 -6.22 -1.68 -10.37
CA LEU A 87 -6.72 -0.32 -10.17
C LEU A 87 -7.75 0.01 -11.24
N LYS A 88 -8.99 0.22 -10.82
CA LYS A 88 -10.06 0.70 -11.68
C LYS A 88 -10.30 2.18 -11.41
N ARG A 89 -10.10 3.01 -12.42
CA ARG A 89 -10.44 4.44 -12.39
C ARG A 89 -11.93 4.63 -12.69
N GLU A 90 -12.63 5.35 -11.84
CA GLU A 90 -14.02 5.77 -12.06
C GLU A 90 -14.11 7.29 -11.94
N THR A 91 -14.80 7.97 -12.86
CA THR A 91 -14.91 9.44 -12.89
C THR A 91 -16.25 9.97 -12.39
N GLY A 92 -17.24 9.10 -12.19
CA GLY A 92 -18.54 9.45 -11.62
C GLY A 92 -19.01 8.33 -10.69
N PRO A 93 -18.51 8.25 -9.43
CA PRO A 93 -17.74 9.23 -8.65
C PRO A 93 -16.24 9.27 -8.96
N ASP A 94 -15.56 10.39 -8.64
CA ASP A 94 -14.11 10.58 -8.87
C ASP A 94 -13.28 9.75 -7.87
N ARG A 95 -12.84 8.56 -8.28
CA ARG A 95 -12.13 7.61 -7.41
C ARG A 95 -11.30 6.58 -8.15
N TYR A 96 -10.43 5.90 -7.40
CA TYR A 96 -9.89 4.59 -7.77
C TYR A 96 -10.52 3.49 -6.92
N ILE A 97 -10.69 2.30 -7.50
CA ILE A 97 -10.99 1.07 -6.76
C ILE A 97 -9.79 0.15 -6.90
N TYR A 98 -9.15 -0.14 -5.77
CA TYR A 98 -8.08 -1.13 -5.68
C TYR A 98 -8.65 -2.51 -5.32
N THR A 99 -8.38 -3.52 -6.13
CA THR A 99 -8.78 -4.91 -5.88
C THR A 99 -7.56 -5.77 -5.54
N GLU A 100 -7.51 -6.31 -4.33
CA GLU A 100 -6.41 -7.18 -3.89
C GLU A 100 -6.47 -8.53 -4.60
N ASN A 101 -5.36 -8.98 -5.22
CA ASN A 101 -5.36 -10.21 -6.03
C ASN A 101 -5.35 -11.52 -5.22
N SER A 102 -4.96 -11.51 -3.94
CA SER A 102 -5.10 -12.66 -3.03
C SER A 102 -4.49 -12.34 -1.67
N SER A 103 -5.26 -12.50 -0.59
CA SER A 103 -4.71 -12.49 0.76
C SER A 103 -3.76 -13.69 0.95
N LYS A 104 -2.61 -13.46 1.59
CA LYS A 104 -1.59 -14.49 1.94
C LYS A 104 -2.14 -15.69 2.73
N ASN A 105 -3.39 -15.64 3.17
CA ASN A 105 -4.07 -16.71 3.89
C ASN A 105 -4.91 -17.64 2.98
N ARG A 106 -4.94 -17.40 1.66
CA ARG A 106 -5.65 -18.26 0.72
C ARG A 106 -4.83 -19.52 0.45
N LYS A 107 -5.29 -20.66 0.98
CA LYS A 107 -4.66 -21.98 0.75
C LYS A 107 -4.98 -22.55 -0.64
N GLY A 108 -5.71 -21.82 -1.49
CA GLY A 108 -5.93 -22.18 -2.89
C GLY A 108 -6.91 -23.33 -3.09
N GLY A 109 -7.82 -23.55 -2.13
CA GLY A 109 -8.83 -24.60 -2.21
C GLY A 109 -10.03 -24.23 -3.10
N LEU A 110 -10.71 -25.23 -3.66
CA LEU A 110 -11.93 -25.07 -4.48
C LEU A 110 -13.05 -24.25 -3.79
N ARG A 111 -13.07 -24.23 -2.45
CA ARG A 111 -14.01 -23.45 -1.64
C ARG A 111 -13.69 -21.95 -1.57
N GLU A 112 -12.47 -21.56 -1.93
CA GLU A 112 -11.95 -20.20 -1.84
C GLU A 112 -12.17 -19.39 -3.14
N LEU A 113 -12.53 -20.06 -4.26
CA LEU A 113 -12.91 -19.44 -5.53
C LEU A 113 -14.16 -18.54 -5.43
N ARG A 114 -14.94 -18.68 -4.34
CA ARG A 114 -16.16 -17.89 -4.07
C ARG A 114 -15.94 -16.71 -3.13
N LEU A 115 -14.71 -16.47 -2.65
CA LEU A 115 -14.43 -15.33 -1.79
C LEU A 115 -14.11 -14.10 -2.65
N GLU A 116 -15.00 -13.12 -2.61
CA GLU A 116 -14.80 -11.84 -3.28
C GLU A 116 -13.46 -11.22 -2.86
N HIS A 117 -12.77 -10.64 -3.84
CA HIS A 117 -11.52 -9.94 -3.59
C HIS A 117 -11.82 -8.66 -2.82
N LYS A 118 -10.97 -8.33 -1.85
CA LYS A 118 -11.11 -7.08 -1.10
C LYS A 118 -10.96 -5.91 -2.07
N ALA A 119 -12.03 -5.14 -2.22
CA ALA A 119 -12.04 -3.89 -2.97
C ALA A 119 -11.91 -2.71 -1.99
N VAL A 120 -10.99 -1.80 -2.26
CA VAL A 120 -10.72 -0.59 -1.46
C VAL A 120 -10.97 0.63 -2.35
N PRO A 121 -12.08 1.36 -2.14
CA PRO A 121 -12.30 2.62 -2.85
C PRO A 121 -11.43 3.73 -2.24
N VAL A 122 -10.77 4.50 -3.10
CA VAL A 122 -10.04 5.72 -2.75
C VAL A 122 -10.66 6.89 -3.50
N MET A 123 -11.38 7.72 -2.76
CA MET A 123 -12.08 8.89 -3.28
C MET A 123 -11.09 10.03 -3.53
N ALA A 124 -11.34 10.84 -4.56
CA ALA A 124 -10.66 12.10 -4.74
C ALA A 124 -11.02 13.03 -3.58
N ASP A 125 -10.02 13.79 -3.13
CA ASP A 125 -10.15 14.80 -2.10
C ASP A 125 -9.62 16.11 -2.69
N PRO A 126 -10.50 17.03 -3.10
CA PRO A 126 -10.11 18.32 -3.66
C PRO A 126 -9.31 19.18 -2.69
N GLU A 127 -9.55 19.07 -1.37
CA GLU A 127 -8.86 19.88 -0.35
C GLU A 127 -7.40 19.44 -0.17
N ALA A 128 -7.09 18.17 -0.46
CA ALA A 128 -5.73 17.65 -0.44
C ALA A 128 -4.84 18.18 -1.58
N GLY A 129 -5.42 18.79 -2.62
CA GLY A 129 -4.68 19.38 -3.75
C GLY A 129 -3.67 18.41 -4.38
N VAL A 130 -2.40 18.80 -4.44
CA VAL A 130 -1.32 17.97 -5.01
C VAL A 130 -1.05 16.68 -4.23
N ARG A 131 -1.57 16.57 -3.00
CA ARG A 131 -1.45 15.40 -2.13
C ARG A 131 -2.60 14.39 -2.30
N CYS A 132 -3.61 14.74 -3.11
CA CYS A 132 -4.72 13.85 -3.39
C CYS A 132 -4.23 12.54 -4.04
N HIS A 133 -4.59 11.39 -3.47
CA HIS A 133 -4.11 10.09 -3.98
C HIS A 133 -4.59 9.80 -5.41
N VAL A 134 -5.84 10.16 -5.74
CA VAL A 134 -6.37 10.03 -7.11
C VAL A 134 -5.54 10.86 -8.09
N TYR A 135 -5.23 12.11 -7.74
CA TYR A 135 -4.37 12.98 -8.55
C TYR A 135 -2.95 12.39 -8.74
N LEU A 136 -2.34 11.89 -7.67
CA LEU A 136 -1.02 11.26 -7.71
C LEU A 136 -1.00 10.02 -8.61
N LEU A 137 -2.02 9.18 -8.53
CA LEU A 137 -2.18 8.00 -9.38
C LEU A 137 -2.37 8.40 -10.85
N ASP A 138 -3.27 9.34 -11.13
CA ASP A 138 -3.51 9.83 -12.49
C ASP A 138 -2.23 10.41 -13.11
N LEU A 139 -1.47 11.20 -12.34
CA LEU A 139 -0.20 11.78 -12.80
C LEU A 139 0.87 10.70 -13.04
N TYR A 140 1.02 9.76 -12.11
CA TYR A 140 1.99 8.68 -12.22
C TYR A 140 1.71 7.77 -13.41
N ILE A 141 0.47 7.30 -13.55
CA ILE A 141 0.06 6.41 -14.64
C ILE A 141 0.24 7.09 -15.99
N ARG A 142 -0.08 8.39 -16.10
CA ARG A 142 0.17 9.17 -17.33
C ARG A 142 1.65 9.27 -17.70
N LYS A 143 2.54 9.21 -16.71
CA LYS A 143 4.00 9.26 -16.90
C LYS A 143 4.64 7.88 -17.11
N LEU A 144 3.87 6.80 -17.04
CA LEU A 144 4.33 5.46 -17.41
C LEU A 144 4.41 5.30 -18.93
N PRO A 145 5.38 4.52 -19.44
CA PRO A 145 5.42 4.15 -20.85
C PRO A 145 4.32 3.13 -21.16
N SER A 146 3.83 3.11 -22.41
CA SER A 146 2.78 2.18 -22.86
C SER A 146 3.09 0.70 -22.58
N GLU A 147 4.37 0.34 -22.64
CA GLU A 147 4.90 -1.00 -22.42
C GLU A 147 4.72 -1.45 -20.97
N ALA A 148 4.71 -0.52 -20.00
CA ALA A 148 4.41 -0.84 -18.61
C ALA A 148 2.94 -1.26 -18.48
N ASN A 149 2.03 -0.60 -19.21
CA ASN A 149 0.61 -0.95 -19.22
C ASN A 149 0.38 -2.32 -19.88
N MET A 150 1.04 -2.59 -21.02
CA MET A 150 0.97 -3.90 -21.69
C MET A 150 1.47 -5.06 -20.81
N LYS A 151 2.51 -4.81 -19.99
CA LYS A 151 3.09 -5.80 -19.07
C LYS A 151 2.44 -5.80 -17.69
N ASP A 152 1.41 -4.97 -17.48
CA ASP A 152 0.69 -4.82 -16.22
C ASP A 152 1.60 -4.50 -15.01
N LEU A 153 2.58 -3.62 -15.24
CA LEU A 153 3.58 -3.22 -14.24
C LEU A 153 3.17 -1.93 -13.54
N PHE A 154 3.03 -1.96 -12.21
CA PHE A 154 2.76 -0.74 -11.44
C PHE A 154 4.05 0.04 -11.13
N TYR A 155 4.93 -0.45 -10.25
CA TYR A 155 6.15 0.27 -9.84
C TYR A 155 7.29 0.11 -10.85
N CYS A 156 7.60 1.19 -11.57
CA CYS A 156 8.57 1.22 -12.66
C CYS A 156 9.80 2.05 -12.32
N ARG A 157 10.99 1.62 -12.77
CA ARG A 157 12.26 2.34 -12.54
C ARG A 157 12.27 3.68 -13.28
N LEU A 158 12.90 4.69 -12.70
CA LEU A 158 13.12 5.98 -13.33
C LEU A 158 13.89 5.83 -14.65
N LEU A 159 13.55 6.66 -15.63
CA LEU A 159 14.30 6.78 -16.87
C LEU A 159 15.57 7.62 -16.64
N GLN A 160 16.73 7.14 -17.10
CA GLN A 160 18.03 7.81 -16.86
C GLN A 160 18.25 9.07 -17.71
N LYS A 161 17.49 9.26 -18.80
CA LYS A 161 17.60 10.42 -19.70
C LYS A 161 16.21 10.94 -20.01
N THR A 162 15.87 12.11 -19.50
CA THR A 162 14.66 12.85 -19.86
C THR A 162 15.06 14.09 -20.64
N SER A 163 14.91 14.07 -21.95
CA SER A 163 15.22 15.23 -22.83
C SER A 163 13.98 16.04 -23.25
N SER A 164 12.77 15.69 -22.78
CA SER A 164 11.54 16.41 -23.13
C SER A 164 10.43 16.20 -22.07
N GLU A 165 9.60 17.22 -21.86
CA GLU A 165 8.41 17.18 -20.97
C GLU A 165 7.36 16.13 -21.39
N LEU A 166 7.35 15.77 -22.68
CA LEU A 166 6.40 14.85 -23.30
C LEU A 166 6.79 13.37 -23.17
N GLN A 167 8.03 13.07 -22.75
CA GLN A 167 8.51 11.69 -22.63
C GLN A 167 8.09 11.06 -21.28
N PRO A 168 7.92 9.73 -21.22
CA PRO A 168 7.63 9.05 -19.97
C PRO A 168 8.75 9.28 -18.95
N TRP A 169 8.40 9.39 -17.68
CA TRP A 169 9.37 9.54 -16.60
C TRP A 169 9.96 8.21 -16.14
N TYR A 170 9.30 7.11 -16.49
CA TYR A 170 9.64 5.77 -16.05
C TYR A 170 9.94 4.85 -17.24
N SER A 171 10.68 3.80 -16.98
CA SER A 171 10.95 2.70 -17.91
C SER A 171 10.02 1.53 -17.63
N ALA A 172 9.74 0.67 -18.62
CA ALA A 172 8.96 -0.56 -18.42
C ALA A 172 9.78 -1.68 -17.74
N VAL A 173 10.54 -1.31 -16.71
CA VAL A 173 11.36 -2.20 -15.88
C VAL A 173 10.88 -2.08 -14.44
N PRO A 174 10.44 -3.17 -13.80
CA PRO A 174 9.81 -3.07 -12.49
C PRO A 174 10.86 -2.87 -11.37
N ILE A 175 10.53 -2.08 -10.34
CA ILE A 175 11.41 -1.79 -9.20
C ILE A 175 11.60 -3.04 -8.33
N GLY A 176 12.84 -3.40 -8.04
CA GLY A 176 13.14 -4.60 -7.25
C GLY A 176 12.56 -4.55 -5.84
N ARG A 177 12.13 -5.71 -5.32
CA ARG A 177 11.56 -5.86 -3.97
C ARG A 177 12.41 -5.21 -2.88
N ASN A 178 13.75 -5.37 -2.94
CA ASN A 178 14.64 -4.81 -1.92
C ASN A 178 14.59 -3.28 -1.87
N MET A 179 14.50 -2.62 -3.03
CA MET A 179 14.35 -1.17 -3.10
C MET A 179 12.99 -0.73 -2.55
N LEU A 180 11.91 -1.45 -2.88
CA LEU A 180 10.57 -1.17 -2.33
C LEU A 180 10.53 -1.37 -0.80
N ASN A 181 11.18 -2.42 -0.30
CA ASN A 181 11.34 -2.68 1.13
C ASN A 181 12.11 -1.57 1.85
N GLN A 182 13.05 -0.89 1.18
CA GLN A 182 13.85 0.18 1.77
C GLN A 182 13.25 1.57 1.54
N MET A 183 12.21 1.71 0.72
CA MET A 183 11.70 3.00 0.25
C MET A 183 11.33 3.95 1.40
N VAL A 184 10.61 3.47 2.42
CA VAL A 184 10.23 4.30 3.58
C VAL A 184 11.45 4.77 4.35
N ALA A 185 12.39 3.86 4.64
CA ALA A 185 13.62 4.20 5.34
C ALA A 185 14.42 5.26 4.56
N LEU A 186 14.57 5.10 3.25
CA LEU A 186 15.25 6.07 2.38
C LEU A 186 14.53 7.42 2.36
N MET A 187 13.19 7.43 2.33
CA MET A 187 12.41 8.68 2.38
C MET A 187 12.60 9.42 3.71
N CYS A 188 12.48 8.70 4.83
CA CYS A 188 12.70 9.26 6.17
C CYS A 188 14.13 9.78 6.33
N GLU A 189 15.14 9.02 5.93
CA GLU A 189 16.54 9.44 5.97
C GLU A 189 16.77 10.70 5.13
N THR A 190 16.24 10.75 3.89
CA THR A 190 16.36 11.93 3.02
C THR A 190 15.68 13.16 3.63
N ALA A 191 14.58 12.98 4.36
CA ALA A 191 13.85 14.06 5.02
C ALA A 191 14.41 14.44 6.40
N GLY A 192 15.41 13.71 6.93
CA GLY A 192 15.92 13.92 8.29
C GLY A 192 15.02 13.38 9.41
N ILE A 193 14.13 12.44 9.11
CA ILE A 193 13.24 11.77 10.07
C ILE A 193 13.95 10.53 10.63
N SER A 194 14.18 10.51 11.95
CA SER A 194 14.94 9.44 12.60
C SER A 194 14.04 8.28 13.09
N GLY A 195 14.57 7.06 13.09
CA GLY A 195 14.02 5.94 13.88
C GLY A 195 12.96 5.04 13.20
N LYS A 196 12.55 5.30 11.95
CA LYS A 196 11.54 4.49 11.26
C LYS A 196 12.19 3.43 10.36
N LYS A 197 11.86 2.15 10.59
CA LYS A 197 12.23 1.01 9.72
C LYS A 197 10.95 0.27 9.29
N ASN A 198 10.90 -0.14 8.02
CA ASN A 198 9.82 -0.98 7.49
C ASN A 198 9.75 -2.35 8.17
#